data_AF-A0A370W2B6-F1
#
_entry.id   AF-A0A370W2B6-F1
#
_cell.length_a   1.000
_cell.length_b   1.000
_cell.length_c   1.000
_cell.angle_alpha   90.00
_cell.angle_beta   90.00
_cell.angle_gamma   90.00
#
_symmetry.space_group_name_H-M   'P 1'
#
loop_
_entity.id
_entity.type
_entity.pdbx_description
1 polymer ?
#
loop_
_entity_poly.entity_id
_entity_poly.type
_entity_poly.pdbx_seq_one_letter_code
_entity_poly.pdbx_strand_id
1 'polypeptide(L)'
;MLIGEVARRSGVSARMLRHYDALGLVRPTGRTVGGYREYSAEDVRRIFHVESLRSLGLSLHQIGQALRDPDFTPAALVGDLIRWTQERLERERELLERLRAIDASAPTDWQDVLRVVALMQGLDSPSAARRQQTVLTRRDDEPVPADLLAKAVLTESDPVVSGALRWGLARAGDQGSTAGVTALAAGMGDEDAAVRRRATLALAELAEVPAATAALQDALTDPDPTVRGPAALALGRRGVTAAVPVLVALVAEGVNDVDAAEALGALSEDPATADQVLTALTGELDAPGADSATRIRLTQALVELPGTIGREVLRRLAQDDDHAVARVAAAFVKLLDERQ
;
A
#
# COMPACT_ATOMS: atom_id res chain seq x y z
N MET A 1 47.78 -32.64 -21.87
CA MET A 1 46.62 -33.56 -21.98
C MET A 1 45.85 -33.29 -23.26
N LEU A 2 45.43 -34.34 -23.97
CA LEU A 2 44.62 -34.18 -25.19
C LEU A 2 43.15 -33.88 -24.86
N ILE A 3 42.44 -33.24 -25.79
CA ILE A 3 41.04 -32.82 -25.62
C ILE A 3 40.09 -33.94 -25.16
N GLY A 4 40.28 -35.19 -25.62
CA GLY A 4 39.45 -36.33 -25.22
C GLY A 4 39.72 -36.81 -23.80
N GLU A 5 40.94 -36.62 -23.30
CA GLU A 5 41.31 -36.93 -21.92
C GLU A 5 40.79 -35.85 -20.97
N VAL A 6 40.90 -34.57 -21.38
CA VAL A 6 40.31 -33.44 -20.65
C VAL A 6 38.81 -33.60 -20.56
N ALA A 7 38.13 -33.92 -21.66
CA ALA A 7 36.68 -34.09 -21.68
C ALA A 7 36.18 -35.17 -20.70
N ARG A 8 36.90 -36.30 -20.60
CA ARG A 8 36.60 -37.35 -19.62
C ARG A 8 36.84 -36.90 -18.18
N ARG A 9 37.91 -36.13 -17.95
CA ARG A 9 38.30 -35.70 -16.59
C ARG A 9 37.48 -34.52 -16.06
N SER A 10 37.07 -33.59 -16.92
CA SER A 10 36.27 -32.43 -16.53
C SER A 10 34.76 -32.65 -16.67
N GLY A 11 34.32 -33.75 -17.29
CA GLY A 11 32.91 -33.99 -17.60
C GLY A 11 32.36 -33.09 -18.72
N VAL A 12 33.21 -32.26 -19.33
CA VAL A 12 32.84 -31.33 -20.39
C VAL A 12 33.02 -31.96 -21.76
N SER A 13 31.99 -31.91 -22.61
CA SER A 13 32.13 -32.44 -23.97
C SER A 13 33.24 -31.75 -24.77
N ALA A 14 33.93 -32.48 -25.64
CA ALA A 14 34.96 -31.90 -26.52
C ALA A 14 34.42 -30.78 -27.44
N ARG A 15 33.11 -30.81 -27.77
CA ARG A 15 32.44 -29.70 -28.48
C ARG A 15 32.43 -28.43 -27.65
N MET A 16 32.13 -28.57 -26.35
CA MET A 16 32.00 -27.44 -25.45
C MET A 16 33.40 -26.89 -25.07
N LEU A 17 34.43 -27.73 -24.93
CA LEU A 17 35.83 -27.27 -24.82
C LEU A 17 36.27 -26.42 -26.02
N ARG A 18 35.84 -26.76 -27.25
CA ARG A 18 36.08 -25.93 -28.44
C ARG A 18 35.28 -24.62 -28.40
N HIS A 19 34.09 -24.64 -27.81
CA HIS A 19 33.28 -23.44 -27.63
C HIS A 19 33.94 -22.48 -26.62
N TYR A 20 34.51 -22.99 -25.53
CA TYR A 20 35.28 -22.18 -24.57
C TYR A 20 36.53 -21.56 -25.19
N ASP A 21 37.24 -22.31 -26.04
CA ASP A 21 38.36 -21.81 -26.83
C ASP A 21 37.91 -20.65 -27.75
N ALA A 22 36.82 -20.84 -28.49
CA ALA A 22 36.25 -19.82 -29.37
C ALA A 22 35.79 -18.54 -28.63
N LEU A 23 35.24 -18.68 -27.42
CA LEU A 23 34.84 -17.57 -26.56
C LEU A 23 36.03 -16.93 -25.81
N GLY A 24 37.23 -17.50 -25.90
CA GLY A 24 38.41 -17.06 -25.16
C GLY A 24 38.34 -17.31 -23.65
N LEU A 25 37.42 -18.18 -23.19
CA LEU A 25 37.25 -18.54 -21.78
C LEU A 25 38.36 -19.49 -21.32
N VAL A 26 38.70 -20.48 -22.14
CA VAL A 26 39.79 -21.43 -21.91
C VAL A 26 40.48 -21.70 -23.24
N ARG A 27 41.74 -21.30 -23.38
CA ARG A 27 42.55 -21.59 -24.56
C ARG A 27 43.49 -22.76 -24.27
N PRO A 28 43.69 -23.69 -25.21
CA PRO A 28 44.71 -24.73 -25.04
C PRO A 28 46.10 -24.10 -24.99
N THR A 29 46.93 -24.54 -24.04
CA THR A 29 48.32 -24.08 -23.89
C THR A 29 49.15 -24.30 -25.17
N GLY A 30 48.83 -25.35 -25.94
CA GLY A 30 49.54 -25.62 -27.18
C GLY A 30 48.83 -26.61 -28.09
N ARG A 31 49.58 -27.04 -29.10
CA ARG A 31 49.19 -28.15 -29.97
C ARG A 31 50.33 -29.14 -30.07
N THR A 32 50.00 -30.42 -30.15
CA THR A 32 50.99 -31.47 -30.38
C THR A 32 51.57 -31.36 -31.80
N VAL A 33 52.66 -32.08 -32.06
CA VAL A 33 53.29 -32.18 -33.41
C VAL A 33 52.28 -32.64 -34.47
N GLY A 34 51.28 -33.44 -34.10
CA GLY A 34 50.18 -33.86 -34.97
C GLY A 34 49.00 -32.89 -35.08
N GLY A 35 49.11 -31.67 -34.54
CA GLY A 35 48.10 -30.61 -34.64
C GLY A 35 46.92 -30.71 -33.65
N TYR A 36 46.94 -31.67 -32.71
CA TYR A 36 45.89 -31.84 -31.70
C TYR A 36 46.01 -30.80 -30.58
N ARG A 37 44.86 -30.32 -30.07
CA ARG A 37 44.83 -29.39 -28.92
C ARG A 37 45.39 -30.07 -27.66
N GLU A 38 46.33 -29.38 -27.03
CA GLU A 38 46.98 -29.81 -25.80
C GLU A 38 46.69 -28.80 -24.68
N TYR A 39 46.17 -29.33 -23.58
CA TYR A 39 45.80 -28.59 -22.38
C TYR A 39 46.78 -28.89 -21.25
N SER A 40 47.24 -27.84 -20.57
CA SER A 40 48.05 -27.94 -19.35
C SER A 40 47.19 -28.22 -18.11
N ALA A 41 47.83 -28.49 -16.98
CA ALA A 41 47.13 -28.60 -15.70
C ALA A 41 46.45 -27.28 -15.28
N GLU A 42 46.96 -26.14 -15.73
CA GLU A 42 46.35 -24.83 -15.50
C GLU A 42 45.09 -24.64 -16.34
N ASP A 43 45.12 -25.04 -17.61
CA ASP A 43 43.92 -24.99 -18.47
C ASP A 43 42.81 -25.86 -17.89
N VAL A 44 43.15 -27.05 -17.36
CA VAL A 44 42.19 -27.94 -16.70
C VAL A 44 41.61 -27.31 -15.43
N ARG A 45 42.42 -26.66 -14.60
CA ARG A 45 41.92 -25.89 -13.43
C ARG A 45 40.99 -24.77 -13.85
N ARG A 46 41.31 -24.06 -14.94
CA ARG A 46 40.46 -23.00 -15.50
C ARG A 46 39.12 -23.56 -16.02
N ILE A 47 39.12 -24.74 -16.64
CA ILE A 47 37.88 -25.44 -17.06
C ILE A 47 37.01 -25.76 -15.84
N PHE A 48 37.58 -26.32 -14.77
CA PHE A 48 36.82 -26.59 -13.55
C PHE A 48 36.26 -25.32 -12.94
N HIS A 49 37.01 -24.22 -12.92
CA HIS A 49 36.53 -22.94 -12.44
C HIS A 49 35.34 -22.42 -13.27
N VAL A 50 35.45 -22.46 -14.61
CA VAL A 50 34.34 -22.10 -15.51
C VAL A 50 33.11 -22.96 -15.25
N GLU A 51 33.26 -24.29 -15.09
CA GLU A 51 32.12 -25.17 -14.79
C GLU A 51 31.52 -24.89 -13.41
N SER A 52 32.34 -24.64 -12.37
CA SER A 52 31.85 -24.28 -11.05
C SER A 52 31.01 -23.00 -11.11
N LEU A 53 31.48 -21.96 -11.79
CA LEU A 53 30.72 -20.72 -12.00
C LEU A 53 29.43 -20.96 -12.80
N ARG A 54 29.51 -21.75 -13.86
CA ARG A 54 28.33 -22.10 -14.65
C ARG A 54 27.28 -22.85 -13.84
N SER A 55 27.71 -23.73 -12.93
CA SER A 55 26.82 -24.47 -12.03
C SER A 55 26.11 -23.55 -11.01
N LEU A 56 26.71 -22.40 -10.69
CA LEU A 56 26.11 -21.34 -9.88
C LEU A 56 25.15 -20.43 -10.68
N GLY A 57 24.88 -20.75 -11.95
CA GLY A 57 23.89 -20.04 -12.76
C GLY A 57 24.44 -18.88 -13.59
N LEU A 58 25.76 -18.69 -13.68
CA LEU A 58 26.34 -17.70 -14.58
C LEU A 58 26.23 -18.13 -16.04
N SER A 59 25.90 -17.17 -16.90
CA SER A 59 26.10 -17.30 -18.34
C SER A 59 27.59 -17.27 -18.71
N LEU A 60 27.94 -17.88 -19.84
CA LEU A 60 29.32 -17.87 -20.36
C LEU A 60 29.85 -16.44 -20.60
N HIS A 61 28.95 -15.50 -20.89
CA HIS A 61 29.31 -14.09 -21.03
C HIS A 61 29.75 -13.48 -19.69
N GLN A 62 28.98 -13.70 -18.62
CA GLN A 62 29.31 -13.22 -17.26
C GLN A 62 30.61 -13.84 -16.75
N ILE A 63 30.81 -15.16 -16.97
CA ILE A 63 32.05 -15.86 -16.62
C ILE A 63 33.25 -15.23 -17.34
N GLY A 64 33.08 -14.85 -18.61
CA GLY A 64 34.13 -14.22 -19.40
C GLY A 64 34.50 -12.82 -18.92
N GLN A 65 33.56 -12.05 -18.36
CA GLN A 65 33.86 -10.74 -17.76
C GLN A 65 34.60 -10.91 -16.43
N ALA A 66 34.08 -11.78 -15.56
CA ALA A 66 34.65 -12.15 -14.27
C ALA A 66 36.13 -12.61 -14.38
N LEU A 67 36.42 -13.47 -15.35
CA LEU A 67 37.76 -14.04 -15.53
C LEU A 67 38.79 -13.11 -16.19
N ARG A 68 38.37 -11.94 -16.68
CA ARG A 68 39.27 -10.93 -17.28
C ARG A 68 39.68 -9.85 -16.32
N ASP A 69 38.93 -9.67 -15.23
CA ASP A 69 39.21 -8.67 -14.22
C ASP A 69 40.24 -9.21 -13.21
N PRO A 70 41.45 -8.63 -13.15
CA PRO A 70 42.51 -9.08 -12.24
C PRO A 70 42.23 -8.76 -10.77
N ASP A 71 41.33 -7.82 -10.47
CA ASP A 71 40.89 -7.48 -9.10
C ASP A 71 39.65 -8.30 -8.67
N PHE A 72 39.24 -9.26 -9.51
CA PHE A 72 38.07 -10.09 -9.29
C PHE A 72 38.27 -11.08 -8.15
N THR A 73 37.83 -10.70 -6.97
CA THR A 73 37.86 -11.59 -5.79
C THR A 73 36.67 -12.56 -5.79
N PRO A 74 36.82 -13.78 -5.23
CA PRO A 74 35.69 -14.68 -5.03
C PRO A 74 34.53 -14.07 -4.23
N ALA A 75 34.83 -13.15 -3.30
CA ALA A 75 33.81 -12.44 -2.53
C ALA A 75 32.98 -11.48 -3.40
N ALA A 76 33.63 -10.71 -4.27
CA ALA A 76 32.96 -9.80 -5.21
C ALA A 76 32.04 -10.58 -6.17
N LEU A 77 32.52 -11.71 -6.71
CA LEU A 77 31.72 -12.63 -7.53
C LEU A 77 30.45 -13.09 -6.81
N VAL A 78 30.58 -13.56 -5.57
CA VAL A 78 29.43 -14.06 -4.80
C VAL A 78 28.43 -12.93 -4.55
N GLY A 79 28.91 -11.72 -4.24
CA GLY A 79 28.07 -10.52 -4.11
C GLY A 79 27.30 -10.21 -5.40
N ASP A 80 27.96 -10.21 -6.56
CA ASP A 80 27.32 -10.00 -7.85
C ASP A 80 26.30 -11.09 -8.20
N LEU A 81 26.62 -12.35 -7.87
CA LEU A 81 25.70 -13.47 -8.08
C LEU A 81 24.43 -13.35 -7.27
N ILE A 82 24.56 -12.97 -5.99
CA ILE A 82 23.43 -12.71 -5.11
C ILE A 82 22.58 -11.60 -5.72
N ARG A 83 23.20 -10.48 -6.10
CA ARG A 83 22.51 -9.34 -6.71
C ARG A 83 21.77 -9.70 -7.99
N TRP A 84 22.41 -10.34 -8.96
CA TRP A 84 21.74 -10.75 -10.22
C TRP A 84 20.63 -11.77 -9.99
N THR A 85 20.81 -12.67 -9.02
CA THR A 85 19.78 -13.64 -8.65
C THR A 85 18.59 -12.94 -8.02
N GLN A 86 18.82 -11.96 -7.15
CA GLN A 86 17.77 -11.11 -6.58
C GLN A 86 17.05 -10.31 -7.68
N GLU A 87 17.77 -9.67 -8.61
CA GLU A 87 17.20 -8.96 -9.77
C GLU A 87 16.37 -9.88 -10.68
N ARG A 88 16.75 -11.16 -10.82
CA ARG A 88 15.96 -12.14 -11.57
C ARG A 88 14.72 -12.59 -10.78
N LEU A 89 14.86 -12.86 -9.49
CA LEU A 89 13.73 -13.21 -8.62
C LEU A 89 12.69 -12.10 -8.61
N GLU A 90 13.12 -10.84 -8.57
CA GLU A 90 12.21 -9.71 -8.57
C GLU A 90 11.41 -9.61 -9.87
N ARG A 91 12.07 -9.77 -11.02
CA ARG A 91 11.39 -9.80 -12.32
C ARG A 91 10.40 -10.97 -12.45
N GLU A 92 10.76 -12.14 -11.95
CA GLU A 92 9.87 -13.31 -11.96
C GLU A 92 8.68 -13.12 -11.01
N ARG A 93 8.88 -12.49 -9.84
CA ARG A 93 7.80 -12.12 -8.92
C ARG A 93 6.86 -11.09 -9.54
N GLU A 94 7.40 -10.07 -10.19
CA GLU A 94 6.63 -9.06 -10.90
C GLU A 94 5.78 -9.71 -12.00
N LEU A 95 6.37 -10.60 -12.81
CA LEU A 95 5.64 -11.36 -13.82
C LEU A 95 4.52 -12.21 -13.19
N LEU A 96 4.80 -12.91 -12.11
CA LEU A 96 3.81 -13.73 -11.41
C LEU A 96 2.64 -12.89 -10.88
N GLU A 97 2.91 -11.72 -10.30
CA GLU A 97 1.86 -10.81 -9.84
C GLU A 97 1.01 -10.28 -11.00
N ARG A 98 1.63 -9.99 -12.15
CA ARG A 98 0.90 -9.61 -13.36
C ARG A 98 -0.02 -10.73 -13.85
N LEU A 99 0.47 -11.97 -13.86
CA LEU A 99 -0.32 -13.13 -14.28
C LEU A 99 -1.48 -13.42 -13.33
N ARG A 100 -1.25 -13.31 -12.01
CA ARG A 100 -2.31 -13.47 -11.00
C ARG A 100 -3.42 -12.43 -11.13
N ALA A 101 -3.08 -11.18 -11.42
CA ALA A 101 -4.07 -10.13 -11.65
C ALA A 101 -4.93 -10.40 -12.89
N ILE A 102 -4.32 -10.92 -13.96
CA ILE A 102 -5.06 -11.36 -15.15
C ILE A 102 -5.96 -12.55 -14.80
N ASP A 103 -5.45 -13.56 -14.09
CA ASP A 103 -6.24 -14.74 -13.68
C ASP A 103 -7.43 -14.36 -12.78
N ALA A 104 -7.22 -13.47 -11.81
CA ALA A 104 -8.25 -12.98 -10.89
C ALA A 104 -9.39 -12.21 -11.59
N SER A 105 -9.12 -11.65 -12.78
CA SER A 105 -10.16 -11.00 -13.60
C SER A 105 -11.12 -12.00 -14.28
N ALA A 106 -10.84 -13.30 -14.19
CA ALA A 106 -11.57 -14.38 -14.84
C ALA A 106 -11.90 -14.07 -16.33
N PRO A 107 -10.88 -13.81 -17.17
CA PRO A 107 -11.08 -13.37 -18.54
C PRO A 107 -11.75 -14.48 -19.36
N THR A 108 -12.78 -14.11 -20.12
CA THR A 108 -13.53 -15.03 -20.98
C THR A 108 -12.95 -15.11 -22.39
N ASP A 109 -12.23 -14.07 -22.84
CA ASP A 109 -11.58 -14.01 -24.14
C ASP A 109 -10.24 -13.23 -24.13
N TRP A 110 -9.60 -13.15 -25.31
CA TRP A 110 -8.36 -12.38 -25.48
C TRP A 110 -8.55 -10.88 -25.33
N GLN A 111 -9.74 -10.35 -25.60
CA GLN A 111 -10.03 -8.94 -25.45
C GLN A 111 -10.02 -8.56 -23.97
N ASP A 112 -10.52 -9.42 -23.07
CA ASP A 112 -10.46 -9.25 -21.63
C ASP A 112 -9.02 -9.18 -21.13
N VAL A 113 -8.18 -10.12 -21.57
CA VAL A 113 -6.75 -10.14 -21.23
C VAL A 113 -6.06 -8.85 -21.68
N LEU A 114 -6.27 -8.43 -22.93
CA LEU A 114 -5.67 -7.20 -23.46
C LEU A 114 -6.17 -5.95 -22.72
N ARG A 115 -7.43 -5.92 -22.26
CA ARG A 115 -7.95 -4.82 -21.44
C ARG A 115 -7.28 -4.74 -20.08
N VAL A 116 -7.08 -5.88 -19.40
CA VAL A 116 -6.37 -5.90 -18.10
C VAL A 116 -4.92 -5.50 -18.26
N VAL A 117 -4.23 -5.99 -19.30
CA VAL A 117 -2.84 -5.59 -19.59
C VAL A 117 -2.74 -4.08 -19.89
N ALA A 118 -3.67 -3.52 -20.68
CA ALA A 118 -3.71 -2.10 -20.97
C ALA A 118 -3.98 -1.24 -19.72
N LEU A 119 -4.85 -1.73 -18.82
CA LEU A 119 -5.10 -1.10 -17.52
C LEU A 119 -3.80 -1.05 -16.70
N MET A 120 -3.10 -2.18 -16.56
CA MET A 120 -1.85 -2.24 -15.79
C MET A 120 -0.78 -1.30 -16.35
N GLN A 121 -0.57 -1.30 -17.67
CA GLN A 121 0.38 -0.38 -18.31
C GLN A 121 -0.01 1.10 -18.15
N GLY A 122 -1.32 1.38 -18.13
CA GLY A 122 -1.83 2.72 -17.88
C GLY A 122 -1.58 3.19 -16.46
N LEU A 123 -1.82 2.32 -15.48
CA LEU A 123 -1.59 2.55 -14.05
C LEU A 123 -0.10 2.64 -13.69
N ASP A 124 0.77 1.89 -14.36
CA ASP A 124 2.23 1.94 -14.16
C ASP A 124 2.89 3.12 -14.92
N SER A 125 2.10 3.98 -15.58
CA SER A 125 2.66 5.06 -16.37
C SER A 125 3.39 6.10 -15.49
N PRO A 126 4.57 6.61 -15.91
CA PRO A 126 5.22 7.71 -15.21
C PRO A 126 4.40 9.01 -15.26
N SER A 127 3.44 9.14 -16.19
CA SER A 127 2.58 10.32 -16.32
C SER A 127 1.34 10.20 -15.43
N ALA A 128 1.22 11.09 -14.43
CA ALA A 128 0.03 11.19 -13.58
C ALA A 128 -1.26 11.37 -14.39
N ALA A 129 -1.23 12.23 -15.42
CA ALA A 129 -2.37 12.45 -16.30
C ALA A 129 -2.80 11.16 -17.02
N ARG A 130 -1.84 10.31 -17.44
CA ARG A 130 -2.13 9.04 -18.08
C ARG A 130 -2.74 8.03 -17.10
N ARG A 131 -2.20 7.94 -15.89
CA ARG A 131 -2.76 7.10 -14.81
C ARG A 131 -4.20 7.51 -14.48
N GLN A 132 -4.46 8.81 -14.32
CA GLN A 132 -5.81 9.35 -14.10
C GLN A 132 -6.74 9.02 -15.26
N GLN A 133 -6.30 9.27 -16.51
CA GLN A 133 -7.11 8.98 -17.69
C GLN A 133 -7.49 7.51 -17.77
N THR A 134 -6.55 6.60 -17.49
CA THR A 134 -6.77 5.15 -17.46
C THR A 134 -7.93 4.75 -16.56
N VAL A 135 -8.16 5.46 -15.46
CA VAL A 135 -9.28 5.21 -14.55
C VAL A 135 -10.57 5.87 -15.05
N LEU A 136 -10.50 7.11 -15.52
CA LEU A 136 -11.69 7.93 -15.83
C LEU A 136 -12.33 7.65 -17.18
N THR A 137 -11.58 7.20 -18.20
CA THR A 137 -12.15 6.98 -19.55
C THR A 137 -12.77 5.60 -19.74
N ARG A 138 -12.97 4.85 -18.66
CA ARG A 138 -13.52 3.49 -18.71
C ARG A 138 -15.02 3.52 -18.91
N ARG A 139 -15.55 2.48 -19.56
CA ARG A 139 -16.99 2.28 -19.69
C ARG A 139 -17.55 1.57 -18.46
N ASP A 140 -18.79 1.88 -18.13
CA ASP A 140 -19.47 1.40 -16.91
C ASP A 140 -19.74 -0.11 -16.90
N ASP A 141 -19.77 -0.75 -18.07
CA ASP A 141 -20.00 -2.18 -18.27
C ASP A 141 -18.71 -3.03 -18.22
N GLU A 142 -17.54 -2.42 -18.06
CA GLU A 142 -16.26 -3.14 -18.03
C GLU A 142 -15.86 -3.53 -16.60
N PRO A 143 -15.88 -4.82 -16.23
CA PRO A 143 -15.45 -5.26 -14.90
C PRO A 143 -13.97 -4.91 -14.68
N VAL A 144 -13.66 -4.37 -13.51
CA VAL A 144 -12.30 -3.97 -13.13
C VAL A 144 -11.83 -4.84 -11.97
N PRO A 145 -10.63 -5.43 -12.05
CA PRO A 145 -10.05 -6.11 -10.90
C PRO A 145 -9.81 -5.11 -9.76
N ALA A 146 -10.62 -5.23 -8.70
CA ALA A 146 -10.56 -4.31 -7.55
C ALA A 146 -9.22 -4.38 -6.82
N ASP A 147 -8.53 -5.51 -6.86
CA ASP A 147 -7.18 -5.71 -6.31
C ASP A 147 -6.13 -4.87 -7.05
N LEU A 148 -6.22 -4.74 -8.38
CA LEU A 148 -5.32 -3.89 -9.17
C LEU A 148 -5.49 -2.41 -8.80
N LEU A 149 -6.74 -1.94 -8.71
CA LEU A 149 -7.02 -0.58 -8.29
C LEU A 149 -6.57 -0.33 -6.85
N ALA A 150 -6.81 -1.27 -5.93
CA ALA A 150 -6.33 -1.17 -4.56
C ALA A 150 -4.81 -1.07 -4.47
N LYS A 151 -4.06 -1.92 -5.20
CA LYS A 151 -2.60 -1.86 -5.28
C LYS A 151 -2.11 -0.51 -5.82
N ALA A 152 -2.77 0.03 -6.85
CA ALA A 152 -2.46 1.35 -7.39
C ALA A 152 -2.76 2.48 -6.36
N VAL A 153 -3.86 2.39 -5.61
CA VAL A 153 -4.16 3.36 -4.54
C VAL A 153 -3.05 3.40 -3.48
N LEU A 154 -2.54 2.25 -3.07
CA LEU A 154 -1.52 2.15 -2.03
C LEU A 154 -0.18 2.80 -2.43
N THR A 155 0.14 2.79 -3.72
CA THR A 155 1.40 3.29 -4.26
C THR A 155 1.31 4.70 -4.86
N GLU A 156 0.09 5.23 -5.07
CA GLU A 156 -0.10 6.52 -5.70
C GLU A 156 0.15 7.70 -4.74
N SER A 157 1.11 8.54 -5.11
CA SER A 157 1.48 9.73 -4.34
C SER A 157 0.75 10.99 -4.80
N ASP A 158 0.29 11.04 -6.05
CA ASP A 158 -0.44 12.18 -6.60
C ASP A 158 -1.88 12.21 -6.04
N PRO A 159 -2.30 13.29 -5.35
CA PRO A 159 -3.62 13.36 -4.73
C PRO A 159 -4.78 13.29 -5.72
N VAL A 160 -4.62 13.83 -6.93
CA VAL A 160 -5.67 13.85 -7.96
C VAL A 160 -5.84 12.45 -8.55
N VAL A 161 -4.73 11.79 -8.88
CA VAL A 161 -4.77 10.40 -9.36
C VAL A 161 -5.29 9.47 -8.27
N SER A 162 -4.85 9.65 -7.02
CA SER A 162 -5.33 8.89 -5.87
C SER A 162 -6.84 9.03 -5.66
N GLY A 163 -7.39 10.24 -5.84
CA GLY A 163 -8.85 10.46 -5.83
C GLY A 163 -9.57 9.69 -6.94
N ALA A 164 -9.05 9.74 -8.18
CA ALA A 164 -9.63 8.99 -9.29
C ALA A 164 -9.59 7.47 -9.05
N LEU A 165 -8.48 6.95 -8.53
CA LEU A 165 -8.32 5.53 -8.20
C LEU A 165 -9.30 5.07 -7.12
N ARG A 166 -9.46 5.84 -6.03
CA ARG A 166 -10.44 5.54 -4.98
C ARG A 166 -11.88 5.54 -5.51
N TRP A 167 -12.23 6.54 -6.34
CA TRP A 167 -13.53 6.57 -7.02
C TRP A 167 -13.75 5.34 -7.91
N GLY A 168 -12.75 4.95 -8.70
CA GLY A 168 -12.82 3.75 -9.54
C GLY A 168 -12.95 2.47 -8.72
N LEU A 169 -12.25 2.39 -7.58
CA LEU A 169 -12.27 1.25 -6.69
C LEU A 169 -13.63 1.11 -5.99
N ALA A 170 -14.22 2.20 -5.50
CA ALA A 170 -15.55 2.19 -4.89
C ALA A 170 -16.60 1.60 -5.86
N ARG A 171 -16.57 2.03 -7.12
CA ARG A 171 -17.45 1.51 -8.18
C ARG A 171 -17.22 0.03 -8.50
N ALA A 172 -15.97 -0.43 -8.43
CA ALA A 172 -15.64 -1.84 -8.60
C ALA A 172 -16.08 -2.68 -7.38
N GLY A 173 -16.05 -2.11 -6.18
CA GLY A 173 -16.48 -2.74 -4.92
C GLY A 173 -17.97 -3.03 -4.86
N ASP A 174 -18.80 -2.17 -5.44
CA ASP A 174 -20.27 -2.37 -5.55
C ASP A 174 -20.64 -3.64 -6.35
N GLN A 175 -19.69 -4.19 -7.12
CA GLN A 175 -19.86 -5.45 -7.85
C GLN A 175 -19.56 -6.70 -6.99
N GLY A 176 -19.34 -6.52 -5.68
CA GLY A 176 -19.20 -7.61 -4.70
C GLY A 176 -17.78 -8.18 -4.55
N SER A 177 -16.74 -7.50 -5.07
CA SER A 177 -15.36 -7.97 -4.97
C SER A 177 -14.74 -7.65 -3.60
N THR A 178 -14.45 -8.68 -2.80
CA THR A 178 -13.74 -8.56 -1.52
C THR A 178 -12.23 -8.40 -1.68
N ALA A 179 -11.68 -8.73 -2.85
CA ALA A 179 -10.23 -8.71 -3.11
C ALA A 179 -9.62 -7.31 -2.93
N GLY A 180 -10.35 -6.25 -3.33
CA GLY A 180 -9.93 -4.86 -3.11
C GLY A 180 -9.84 -4.52 -1.62
N VAL A 181 -10.84 -4.94 -0.82
CA VAL A 181 -10.84 -4.74 0.64
C VAL A 181 -9.67 -5.47 1.29
N THR A 182 -9.40 -6.73 0.89
CA THR A 182 -8.27 -7.50 1.41
C THR A 182 -6.93 -6.84 1.10
N ALA A 183 -6.73 -6.33 -0.12
CA ALA A 183 -5.51 -5.64 -0.51
C ALA A 183 -5.31 -4.34 0.29
N LEU A 184 -6.37 -3.54 0.47
CA LEU A 184 -6.31 -2.32 1.28
C LEU A 184 -6.06 -2.63 2.76
N ALA A 185 -6.73 -3.64 3.33
CA ALA A 185 -6.54 -4.06 4.71
C ALA A 185 -5.09 -4.53 4.96
N ALA A 186 -4.44 -5.18 4.00
CA ALA A 186 -3.01 -5.49 4.10
C ALA A 186 -2.15 -4.21 4.14
N GLY A 187 -2.49 -3.18 3.36
CA GLY A 187 -1.81 -1.88 3.36
C GLY A 187 -1.94 -1.10 4.68
N MET A 188 -2.92 -1.43 5.53
CA MET A 188 -3.04 -0.87 6.89
C MET A 188 -1.91 -1.33 7.82
N GLY A 189 -1.19 -2.40 7.48
CA GLY A 189 -0.05 -2.91 8.25
C GLY A 189 1.31 -2.43 7.77
N ASP A 190 1.36 -1.49 6.82
CA ASP A 190 2.61 -1.01 6.22
C ASP A 190 3.42 -0.13 7.20
N GLU A 191 4.74 -0.18 7.12
CA GLU A 191 5.63 0.65 7.94
C GLU A 191 5.47 2.14 7.61
N ASP A 192 5.20 2.48 6.34
CA ASP A 192 4.96 3.84 5.88
C ASP A 192 3.54 4.31 6.22
N ALA A 193 3.46 5.34 7.09
CA ALA A 193 2.21 5.96 7.48
C ALA A 193 1.43 6.53 6.29
N ALA A 194 2.10 6.96 5.21
CA ALA A 194 1.44 7.44 4.01
C ALA A 194 0.68 6.31 3.30
N VAL A 195 1.22 5.08 3.29
CA VAL A 195 0.54 3.90 2.73
C VAL A 195 -0.67 3.53 3.59
N ARG A 196 -0.50 3.46 4.92
CA ARG A 196 -1.62 3.22 5.86
C ARG A 196 -2.74 4.26 5.73
N ARG A 197 -2.38 5.52 5.55
CA ARG A 197 -3.34 6.61 5.32
C ARG A 197 -4.10 6.44 4.01
N ARG A 198 -3.42 6.09 2.91
CA ARG A 198 -4.07 5.82 1.61
C ARG A 198 -5.03 4.64 1.72
N ALA A 199 -4.61 3.56 2.38
CA ALA A 199 -5.46 2.40 2.66
C ALA A 199 -6.74 2.80 3.42
N THR A 200 -6.58 3.58 4.49
CA THR A 200 -7.69 4.07 5.32
C THR A 200 -8.68 4.90 4.52
N LEU A 201 -8.20 5.89 3.75
CA LEU A 201 -9.05 6.74 2.93
C LEU A 201 -9.83 5.94 1.89
N ALA A 202 -9.19 4.93 1.28
CA ALA A 202 -9.85 4.07 0.33
C ALA A 202 -10.94 3.22 0.99
N LEU A 203 -10.65 2.57 2.13
CA LEU A 203 -11.61 1.77 2.89
C LEU A 203 -12.80 2.59 3.41
N ALA A 204 -12.56 3.87 3.75
CA ALA A 204 -13.58 4.81 4.19
C ALA A 204 -14.60 5.15 3.08
N GLU A 205 -14.17 5.13 1.82
CA GLU A 205 -15.02 5.44 0.65
C GLU A 205 -15.73 4.21 0.06
N LEU A 206 -15.35 3.00 0.47
CA LEU A 206 -16.08 1.79 0.08
C LEU A 206 -17.44 1.72 0.77
N ALA A 207 -18.40 1.07 0.10
CA ALA A 207 -19.67 0.63 0.69
C ALA A 207 -19.43 -0.14 2.01
N GLU A 208 -20.44 -0.23 2.86
CA GLU A 208 -20.36 -0.86 4.19
C GLU A 208 -20.10 -2.38 4.12
N VAL A 209 -18.86 -2.73 3.78
CA VAL A 209 -18.36 -4.10 3.82
C VAL A 209 -17.87 -4.38 5.24
N PRO A 210 -18.35 -5.45 5.91
CA PRO A 210 -17.96 -5.74 7.29
C PRO A 210 -16.44 -5.82 7.50
N ALA A 211 -15.71 -6.40 6.54
CA ALA A 211 -14.25 -6.47 6.58
C ALA A 211 -13.58 -5.08 6.49
N ALA A 212 -14.15 -4.13 5.74
CA ALA A 212 -13.65 -2.76 5.69
C ALA A 212 -13.90 -2.04 7.02
N THR A 213 -15.06 -2.24 7.63
CA THR A 213 -15.37 -1.69 8.95
C THR A 213 -14.43 -2.23 10.02
N ALA A 214 -14.16 -3.54 10.04
CA ALA A 214 -13.21 -4.13 10.96
C ALA A 214 -11.79 -3.54 10.80
N ALA A 215 -11.29 -3.42 9.56
CA ALA A 215 -9.98 -2.82 9.29
C ALA A 215 -9.90 -1.34 9.73
N LEU A 216 -10.97 -0.57 9.56
CA LEU A 216 -11.03 0.81 10.06
C LEU A 216 -11.07 0.88 11.59
N GLN A 217 -11.70 -0.09 12.27
CA GLN A 217 -11.69 -0.15 13.74
C GLN A 217 -10.28 -0.37 14.27
N ASP A 218 -9.49 -1.24 13.64
CA ASP A 218 -8.08 -1.44 14.01
C ASP A 218 -7.27 -0.13 13.84
N ALA A 219 -7.57 0.64 12.78
CA ALA A 219 -6.92 1.91 12.47
C ALA A 219 -7.15 3.01 13.53
N LEU A 220 -8.16 2.90 14.40
CA LEU A 220 -8.37 3.85 15.50
C LEU A 220 -7.20 3.87 16.49
N THR A 221 -6.39 2.82 16.51
CA THR A 221 -5.22 2.68 17.40
C THR A 221 -3.90 3.02 16.71
N ASP A 222 -3.92 3.45 15.43
CA ASP A 222 -2.71 3.79 14.69
C ASP A 222 -1.92 4.90 15.40
N PRO A 223 -0.58 4.85 15.46
CA PRO A 223 0.20 5.94 16.04
C PRO A 223 0.01 7.28 15.33
N ASP A 224 -0.29 7.27 14.03
CA ASP A 224 -0.40 8.47 13.20
C ASP A 224 -1.85 9.05 13.23
N PRO A 225 -2.05 10.30 13.67
CA PRO A 225 -3.37 10.92 13.70
C PRO A 225 -4.00 11.11 12.31
N THR A 226 -3.18 11.21 11.26
CA THR A 226 -3.64 11.31 9.87
C THR A 226 -4.24 10.00 9.34
N VAL A 227 -4.00 8.88 10.04
CA VAL A 227 -4.64 7.58 9.83
C VAL A 227 -5.89 7.46 10.72
N ARG A 228 -5.75 7.74 12.03
CA ARG A 228 -6.85 7.62 13.00
C ARG A 228 -8.06 8.49 12.65
N GLY A 229 -7.82 9.73 12.23
CA GLY A 229 -8.89 10.71 12.00
C GLY A 229 -9.86 10.29 10.88
N PRO A 230 -9.39 10.01 9.65
CA PRO A 230 -10.25 9.50 8.59
C PRO A 230 -10.97 8.21 8.94
N ALA A 231 -10.32 7.29 9.69
CA ALA A 231 -10.96 6.07 10.16
C ALA A 231 -12.12 6.36 11.10
N ALA A 232 -11.93 7.24 12.08
CA ALA A 232 -12.96 7.64 13.03
C ALA A 232 -14.16 8.30 12.35
N LEU A 233 -13.93 9.22 11.40
CA LEU A 233 -15.01 9.86 10.62
C LEU A 233 -15.83 8.84 9.83
N ALA A 234 -15.16 7.89 9.17
CA ALA A 234 -15.84 6.83 8.42
C ALA A 234 -16.65 5.91 9.34
N LEU A 235 -16.08 5.50 10.48
CA LEU A 235 -16.74 4.64 11.46
C LEU A 235 -17.92 5.32 12.15
N GLY A 236 -17.82 6.61 12.45
CA GLY A 236 -18.92 7.39 13.02
C GLY A 236 -20.13 7.42 12.10
N ARG A 237 -19.92 7.66 10.79
CA ARG A 237 -21.00 7.56 9.78
C ARG A 237 -21.60 6.17 9.65
N ARG A 238 -20.84 5.12 9.97
CA ARG A 238 -21.29 3.71 9.98
C ARG A 238 -21.91 3.29 11.32
N GLY A 239 -22.11 4.22 12.26
CA GLY A 239 -22.72 3.91 13.56
C GLY A 239 -21.80 3.16 14.54
N VAL A 240 -20.48 3.17 14.35
CA VAL A 240 -19.54 2.42 15.19
C VAL A 240 -19.07 3.26 16.37
N THR A 241 -19.56 2.91 17.57
CA THR A 241 -19.32 3.63 18.83
C THR A 241 -17.86 3.71 19.26
N ALA A 242 -17.02 2.75 18.84
CA ALA A 242 -15.60 2.75 19.12
C ALA A 242 -14.87 4.01 18.60
N ALA A 243 -15.45 4.72 17.62
CA ALA A 243 -14.89 5.96 17.08
C ALA A 243 -15.04 7.17 18.00
N VAL A 244 -15.96 7.15 18.98
CA VAL A 244 -16.31 8.31 19.83
C VAL A 244 -15.09 9.00 20.45
N PRO A 245 -14.12 8.30 21.07
CA PRO A 245 -12.97 8.98 21.69
C PRO A 245 -12.12 9.76 20.67
N VAL A 246 -11.93 9.20 19.47
CA VAL A 246 -11.12 9.85 18.42
C VAL A 246 -11.89 11.02 17.80
N LEU A 247 -13.20 10.89 17.60
CA LEU A 247 -14.05 11.98 17.10
C LEU A 247 -14.08 13.17 18.07
N VAL A 248 -14.20 12.91 19.37
CA VAL A 248 -14.15 13.95 20.41
C VAL A 248 -12.78 14.65 20.42
N ALA A 249 -11.69 13.89 20.29
CA ALA A 249 -10.35 14.47 20.17
C ALA A 249 -10.20 15.36 18.92
N LEU A 250 -10.75 14.95 17.77
CA LEU A 250 -10.75 15.76 16.54
C LEU A 250 -11.46 17.12 16.75
N VAL A 251 -12.62 17.13 17.41
CA VAL A 251 -13.33 18.37 17.79
C VAL A 251 -12.47 19.22 18.73
N ALA A 252 -11.90 18.61 19.76
CA ALA A 252 -11.09 19.33 20.75
C ALA A 252 -9.84 19.96 20.10
N GLU A 253 -9.15 19.23 19.22
CA GLU A 253 -7.96 19.69 18.50
C GLU A 253 -8.28 20.69 17.36
N GLY A 254 -9.54 20.77 16.91
CA GLY A 254 -9.96 21.64 15.81
C GLY A 254 -9.58 21.10 14.43
N VAL A 255 -9.43 19.79 14.29
CA VAL A 255 -9.06 19.11 13.05
C VAL A 255 -10.27 18.35 12.53
N ASN A 256 -10.84 18.76 11.40
CA ASN A 256 -12.11 18.23 10.88
C ASN A 256 -13.21 18.23 11.97
N ASP A 257 -13.24 19.28 12.79
CA ASP A 257 -14.13 19.42 13.95
C ASP A 257 -15.61 19.41 13.56
N VAL A 258 -15.96 20.03 12.43
CA VAL A 258 -17.33 20.01 11.89
C VAL A 258 -17.75 18.58 11.52
N ASP A 259 -16.97 17.89 10.68
CA ASP A 259 -17.28 16.51 10.26
C ASP A 259 -17.33 15.55 11.47
N ALA A 260 -16.48 15.78 12.46
CA ALA A 260 -16.46 14.98 13.68
C ALA A 260 -17.68 15.24 14.57
N ALA A 261 -18.10 16.49 14.72
CA ALA A 261 -19.32 16.86 15.44
C ALA A 261 -20.57 16.28 14.78
N GLU A 262 -20.68 16.37 13.46
CA GLU A 262 -21.78 15.75 12.70
C GLU A 262 -21.82 14.23 12.90
N ALA A 263 -20.65 13.56 12.85
CA ALA A 263 -20.57 12.12 13.10
C ALA A 263 -20.97 11.73 14.54
N LEU A 264 -20.63 12.55 15.53
CA LEU A 264 -21.06 12.37 16.92
C LEU A 264 -22.58 12.57 17.08
N GLY A 265 -23.16 13.54 16.37
CA GLY A 265 -24.61 13.75 16.29
C GLY A 265 -25.33 12.54 15.72
N ALA A 266 -24.88 12.01 14.59
CA ALA A 266 -25.43 10.80 13.96
C ALA A 266 -25.33 9.57 14.87
N LEU A 267 -24.19 9.36 15.52
CA LEU A 267 -24.02 8.30 16.52
C LEU A 267 -25.00 8.41 17.69
N SER A 268 -25.39 9.64 18.04
CA SER A 268 -26.27 9.92 19.17
C SER A 268 -27.76 9.76 18.85
N GLU A 269 -28.13 9.34 17.62
CA GLU A 269 -29.48 8.87 17.33
C GLU A 269 -29.83 7.59 18.10
N ASP A 270 -28.81 6.77 18.42
CA ASP A 270 -28.93 5.65 19.34
C ASP A 270 -28.77 6.14 20.80
N PRO A 271 -29.79 5.96 21.67
CA PRO A 271 -29.73 6.44 23.05
C PRO A 271 -28.57 5.88 23.87
N ALA A 272 -28.15 4.63 23.63
CA ALA A 272 -27.03 4.04 24.38
C ALA A 272 -25.70 4.73 24.03
N THR A 273 -25.53 5.08 22.76
CA THR A 273 -24.35 5.81 22.27
C THR A 273 -24.39 7.29 22.64
N ALA A 274 -25.57 7.90 22.67
CA ALA A 274 -25.76 9.30 23.04
C ALA A 274 -25.20 9.64 24.42
N ASP A 275 -25.46 8.79 25.42
CA ASP A 275 -24.94 8.99 26.78
C ASP A 275 -23.40 8.92 26.81
N GLN A 276 -22.80 8.02 26.02
CA GLN A 276 -21.36 7.90 25.90
C GLN A 276 -20.74 9.13 25.24
N VAL A 277 -21.36 9.64 24.16
CA VAL A 277 -20.93 10.85 23.47
C VAL A 277 -21.01 12.07 24.39
N LEU A 278 -22.14 12.25 25.09
CA LEU A 278 -22.31 13.35 26.02
C LEU A 278 -21.28 13.31 27.15
N THR A 279 -21.03 12.11 27.71
CA THR A 279 -20.01 11.90 28.75
C THR A 279 -18.61 12.24 28.25
N ALA A 280 -18.26 11.85 27.01
CA ALA A 280 -16.95 12.14 26.44
C ALA A 280 -16.75 13.65 26.18
N LEU A 281 -17.73 14.31 25.58
CA LEU A 281 -17.68 15.76 25.32
C LEU A 281 -17.60 16.58 26.61
N THR A 282 -18.37 16.20 27.64
CA THR A 282 -18.32 16.86 28.95
C THR A 282 -17.01 16.62 29.69
N GLY A 283 -16.44 15.42 29.58
CA GLY A 283 -15.11 15.11 30.12
C GLY A 283 -14.01 16.01 29.53
N GLU A 284 -14.00 16.21 28.22
CA GLU A 284 -13.05 17.13 27.57
C GLU A 284 -13.33 18.60 27.88
N LEU A 285 -14.61 19.01 28.02
CA LEU A 285 -14.97 20.38 28.42
C LEU A 285 -14.45 20.76 29.80
N ASP A 286 -14.45 19.78 30.72
CA ASP A 286 -14.05 19.95 32.12
C ASP A 286 -12.56 19.59 32.33
N ALA A 287 -11.82 19.26 31.25
CA ALA A 287 -10.41 18.89 31.33
C ALA A 287 -9.52 20.09 31.74
N PRO A 288 -8.51 19.90 32.61
CA PRO A 288 -7.67 21.00 33.13
C PRO A 288 -6.89 21.81 32.07
N GLY A 289 -6.76 21.29 30.85
CA GLY A 289 -6.06 21.92 29.73
C GLY A 289 -6.98 22.51 28.65
N ALA A 290 -8.30 22.46 28.82
CA ALA A 290 -9.24 22.94 27.83
C ALA A 290 -9.25 24.47 27.78
N ASP A 291 -8.65 25.04 26.72
CA ASP A 291 -8.68 26.48 26.49
C ASP A 291 -10.06 26.95 25.96
N SER A 292 -10.25 28.27 25.90
CA SER A 292 -11.49 28.88 25.42
C SER A 292 -11.90 28.37 24.03
N ALA A 293 -10.95 28.18 23.11
CA ALA A 293 -11.22 27.77 21.75
C ALA A 293 -11.68 26.30 21.68
N THR A 294 -11.03 25.41 22.42
CA THR A 294 -11.43 24.01 22.60
C THR A 294 -12.82 23.92 23.22
N ARG A 295 -13.08 24.69 24.28
CA ARG A 295 -14.39 24.71 24.94
C ARG A 295 -15.49 25.24 24.03
N ILE A 296 -15.21 26.23 23.17
CA ILE A 296 -16.16 26.71 22.14
C ILE A 296 -16.47 25.60 21.13
N ARG A 297 -15.46 24.90 20.59
CA ARG A 297 -15.69 23.80 19.63
C ARG A 297 -16.51 22.66 20.23
N LEU A 298 -16.18 22.23 21.45
CA LEU A 298 -16.94 21.21 22.17
C LEU A 298 -18.38 21.69 22.47
N THR A 299 -18.57 22.97 22.80
CA THR A 299 -19.90 23.58 22.97
C THR A 299 -20.71 23.55 21.68
N GLN A 300 -20.07 23.81 20.53
CA GLN A 300 -20.71 23.70 19.22
C GLN A 300 -21.10 22.25 18.89
N ALA A 301 -20.23 21.29 19.20
CA ALA A 301 -20.53 19.87 18.98
C ALA A 301 -21.72 19.35 19.81
N LEU A 302 -21.96 19.91 21.00
CA LEU A 302 -23.17 19.59 21.80
C LEU A 302 -24.48 19.94 21.09
N VAL A 303 -24.46 20.86 20.12
CA VAL A 303 -25.64 21.28 19.34
C VAL A 303 -26.03 20.23 18.31
N GLU A 304 -25.06 19.45 17.80
CA GLU A 304 -25.31 18.36 16.85
C GLU A 304 -26.00 17.16 17.52
N LEU A 305 -26.01 17.09 18.86
CA LEU A 305 -26.68 16.00 19.58
C LEU A 305 -28.21 16.15 19.49
N PRO A 306 -28.94 15.07 19.17
CA PRO A 306 -30.37 15.15 18.93
C PRO A 306 -31.18 15.50 20.20
N GLY A 307 -32.30 16.17 19.98
CA GLY A 307 -33.33 16.42 21.00
C GLY A 307 -32.87 17.30 22.18
N THR A 308 -32.81 16.71 23.37
CA THR A 308 -32.53 17.41 24.64
C THR A 308 -31.20 17.02 25.27
N ILE A 309 -30.45 16.10 24.67
CA ILE A 309 -29.28 15.44 25.28
C ILE A 309 -28.24 16.47 25.76
N GLY A 310 -27.83 17.41 24.90
CA GLY A 310 -26.84 18.43 25.25
C GLY A 310 -27.38 19.65 26.02
N ARG A 311 -28.72 19.78 26.19
CA ARG A 311 -29.33 21.05 26.62
C ARG A 311 -28.94 21.47 28.02
N GLU A 312 -28.88 20.53 28.95
CA GLU A 312 -28.54 20.87 30.33
C GLU A 312 -27.09 21.33 30.46
N VAL A 313 -26.20 20.69 29.70
CA VAL A 313 -24.79 21.11 29.61
C VAL A 313 -24.67 22.50 28.98
N LEU A 314 -25.42 22.78 27.90
CA LEU A 314 -25.45 24.10 27.27
C LEU A 314 -25.98 25.18 28.22
N ARG A 315 -27.00 24.89 29.05
CA ARG A 315 -27.49 25.84 30.07
C ARG A 315 -26.45 26.12 31.15
N ARG A 316 -25.74 25.10 31.61
CA ARG A 316 -24.60 25.25 32.53
C ARG A 316 -23.52 26.14 31.92
N LEU A 317 -23.13 25.86 30.67
CA LEU A 317 -22.11 26.63 29.94
C LEU A 317 -22.55 28.06 29.64
N ALA A 318 -23.85 28.35 29.52
CA ALA A 318 -24.33 29.73 29.37
C ALA A 318 -24.03 30.62 30.59
N GLN A 319 -23.63 30.02 31.72
CA GLN A 319 -23.19 30.69 32.94
C GLN A 319 -21.68 30.52 33.18
N ASP A 320 -20.92 30.13 32.16
CA ASP A 320 -19.48 29.91 32.29
C ASP A 320 -18.71 31.20 32.61
N ASP A 321 -17.63 31.07 33.39
CA ASP A 321 -16.71 32.16 33.69
C ASP A 321 -16.03 32.70 32.41
N ASP A 322 -15.82 31.84 31.41
CA ASP A 322 -15.37 32.28 30.09
C ASP A 322 -16.53 32.91 29.30
N HIS A 323 -16.48 34.22 29.18
CA HIS A 323 -17.49 35.03 28.51
C HIS A 323 -17.67 34.70 27.00
N ALA A 324 -16.68 34.11 26.33
CA ALA A 324 -16.83 33.67 24.95
C ALA A 324 -17.64 32.37 24.90
N VAL A 325 -17.31 31.39 25.75
CA VAL A 325 -18.04 30.13 25.88
C VAL A 325 -19.49 30.39 26.30
N ALA A 326 -19.71 31.24 27.32
CA ALA A 326 -21.04 31.57 27.81
C ALA A 326 -21.94 32.20 26.75
N ARG A 327 -21.39 33.11 25.93
CA ARG A 327 -22.16 33.72 24.83
C ARG A 327 -22.55 32.72 23.75
N VAL A 328 -21.64 31.82 23.37
CA VAL A 328 -21.90 30.78 22.36
C VAL A 328 -22.98 29.82 22.89
N ALA A 329 -22.83 29.34 24.11
CA ALA A 329 -23.79 28.45 24.74
C ALA A 329 -25.18 29.08 24.88
N ALA A 330 -25.27 30.34 25.34
CA ALA A 330 -26.53 31.07 25.47
C ALA A 330 -27.25 31.27 24.12
N ALA A 331 -26.50 31.55 23.05
CA ALA A 331 -27.06 31.66 21.70
C ALA A 331 -27.69 30.34 21.24
N PHE A 332 -27.05 29.20 21.52
CA PHE A 332 -27.56 27.90 21.15
C PHE A 332 -28.74 27.43 22.02
N VAL A 333 -28.74 27.71 23.33
CA VAL A 333 -29.90 27.44 24.18
C VAL A 333 -31.13 28.15 23.61
N LYS A 334 -31.00 29.43 23.25
CA LYS A 334 -32.09 30.20 22.64
C LYS A 334 -32.57 29.58 21.32
N LEU A 335 -31.64 29.16 20.45
CA LEU A 335 -31.96 28.53 19.17
C LEU A 335 -32.70 27.19 19.35
N LEU A 336 -32.33 26.40 20.36
CA LEU A 336 -33.00 25.13 20.68
C LEU A 336 -34.38 25.32 21.30
N ASP A 337 -34.58 26.39 22.08
CA ASP A 337 -35.87 26.75 22.65
C ASP A 337 -36.85 27.27 21.58
N GLU A 338 -36.35 27.95 20.53
CA GLU A 338 -37.14 28.44 19.38
C GLU A 338 -37.57 27.34 18.39
N ARG A 339 -36.90 26.18 18.41
CA ARG A 339 -37.18 25.03 17.52
C ARG A 339 -38.23 24.05 18.06
N GLN A 340 -38.82 24.33 19.23
CA GLN A 340 -39.92 23.56 19.84
C GLN A 340 -41.28 24.17 19.55
#